data_AF-A0A350KPU2-F1
#
_entry.id   AF-A0A350KPU2-F1
#
_cell.length_a   1.000
_cell.length_b   1.000
_cell.length_c   1.000
_cell.angle_alpha   90.00
_cell.angle_beta   90.00
_cell.angle_gamma   90.00
#
_symmetry.space_group_name_H-M   'P 1'
#
loop_
_entity.id
_entity.type
_entity.pdbx_description
1 polymer ?
#
loop_
_entity_poly.entity_id
_entity_poly.type
_entity_poly.pdbx_seq_one_letter_code
_entity_poly.pdbx_strand_id
1 'polypeptide(L)' 'MSETVSEKVDSLRGDFMVAADKSVSHRALMLGAVADGATEIRNLLESEDVLNTAN' A
#
# COMPACT_ATOMS: atom_id res chain seq x y z
N MET A 1 -8.64 20.00 -2.93
CA MET A 1 -8.23 19.10 -4.03
C MET A 1 -7.15 19.81 -4.82
N SER A 2 -5.99 19.19 -5.02
CA SER A 2 -5.00 19.71 -5.96
C SER A 2 -5.52 19.50 -7.37
N GLU A 3 -5.42 20.51 -8.23
CA GLU A 3 -5.62 20.33 -9.65
C GLU A 3 -4.48 19.45 -10.19
N THR A 4 -4.81 18.42 -10.95
CA THR A 4 -3.83 17.52 -11.56
C THR A 4 -3.83 17.76 -13.06
N VAL A 5 -2.71 18.22 -13.59
CA VAL A 5 -2.51 18.44 -15.03
C VAL A 5 -1.64 17.31 -15.57
N SER A 6 -2.04 16.70 -16.68
CA SER A 6 -1.30 15.63 -17.36
C SER A 6 -1.16 16.00 -18.83
N GLU A 7 0.08 16.07 -19.32
CA GLU A 7 0.39 16.35 -20.73
C GLU A 7 1.02 15.12 -21.40
N LYS A 8 0.92 15.06 -22.73
CA LYS A 8 1.49 13.95 -23.51
C LYS A 8 3.02 14.04 -23.51
N VAL A 9 3.68 12.90 -23.32
CA VAL A 9 5.12 12.73 -23.48
C VAL A 9 5.44 11.67 -24.53
N ASP A 10 6.64 11.71 -25.12
CA ASP A 10 7.04 10.76 -26.15
C ASP A 10 7.38 9.37 -25.58
N SER A 11 7.97 9.30 -24.39
CA SER A 11 8.21 8.03 -23.67
C SER A 11 8.46 8.25 -22.18
N LEU A 12 8.11 7.25 -21.36
CA LEU A 12 8.50 7.16 -19.95
C LEU A 12 9.78 6.31 -19.82
N ARG A 13 10.79 6.78 -19.08
CA ARG A 13 12.04 6.04 -18.83
C ARG A 13 12.48 6.24 -17.39
N GLY A 14 12.92 5.15 -16.76
CA GLY A 14 13.43 5.15 -15.39
C GLY A 14 13.13 3.84 -14.70
N ASP A 15 13.66 3.71 -13.49
CA ASP A 15 13.37 2.59 -12.59
C ASP A 15 12.45 3.09 -11.48
N PHE A 16 11.56 2.23 -11.02
CA PHE A 16 10.72 2.51 -9.85
C PHE A 16 10.53 1.24 -9.03
N MET A 17 10.29 1.44 -7.74
CA MET A 17 9.89 0.35 -6.86
C MET A 17 8.38 0.21 -6.90
N VAL A 18 7.91 -1.02 -7.13
CA VAL A 18 6.48 -1.33 -7.09
C VAL A 18 6.01 -1.28 -5.64
N ALA A 19 4.94 -0.53 -5.39
CA ALA A 19 4.31 -0.47 -4.08
C ALA A 19 3.77 -1.86 -3.66
N ALA A 20 3.60 -2.07 -2.36
CA ALA A 20 2.97 -3.28 -1.85
C ALA A 20 1.52 -3.42 -2.33
N ASP A 21 1.02 -4.65 -2.39
CA ASP A 21 -0.34 -4.92 -2.82
C ASP A 21 -1.35 -4.60 -1.71
N LYS A 22 -2.45 -3.93 -2.08
CA LYS A 22 -3.51 -3.54 -1.14
C LYS A 22 -4.18 -4.76 -0.51
N SER A 23 -4.53 -5.78 -1.29
CA SER A 23 -5.22 -6.97 -0.79
C SER A 23 -4.32 -7.82 0.11
N VAL A 24 -3.01 -7.86 -0.17
CA VAL A 24 -2.02 -8.53 0.69
C VAL A 24 -1.84 -7.75 1.98
N SER A 25 -1.76 -6.43 1.92
CA SER A 25 -1.64 -5.57 3.10
C SER A 25 -2.84 -5.68 4.03
N HIS A 26 -4.07 -5.64 3.49
CA HIS A 26 -5.29 -5.92 4.27
C HIS A 26 -5.24 -7.28 4.94
N ARG A 27 -4.93 -8.33 4.17
CA ARG A 27 -4.90 -9.70 4.71
C ARG A 27 -3.82 -9.90 5.75
N ALA A 28 -2.65 -9.26 5.59
CA ALA A 28 -1.58 -9.31 6.58
C ALA A 28 -2.05 -8.73 7.93
N LEU A 29 -2.75 -7.59 7.92
CA LEU A 29 -3.33 -7.00 9.13
C LEU A 29 -4.39 -7.92 9.76
N MET A 30 -5.33 -8.43 8.96
CA MET A 30 -6.38 -9.33 9.45
C MET A 30 -5.81 -10.61 10.08
N LEU A 31 -4.79 -11.21 9.45
CA LEU A 31 -4.12 -12.40 9.98
C LEU A 31 -3.34 -12.08 11.25
N GLY A 32 -2.65 -10.92 11.30
CA GLY A 32 -1.95 -10.47 12.51
C GLY A 32 -2.89 -10.19 13.68
N ALA A 33 -4.10 -9.71 13.42
CA ALA A 33 -5.11 -9.42 14.45
C ALA A 33 -5.66 -10.67 15.15
N VAL A 34 -5.56 -11.84 14.53
CA VAL A 34 -6.00 -13.13 15.11
C VAL A 34 -4.85 -14.01 15.59
N ALA A 35 -3.61 -13.54 15.47
CA ALA A 35 -2.43 -14.29 15.88
C ALA A 35 -2.18 -14.14 17.39
N ASP A 36 -1.74 -15.23 18.03
CA ASP A 36 -1.21 -15.17 19.39
C ASP A 36 0.21 -14.58 19.38
N GLY A 37 0.41 -13.47 20.09
CA GLY A 37 1.71 -12.81 20.22
C GLY A 37 1.91 -11.61 19.29
N ALA A 38 3.17 -11.27 19.02
CA ALA A 38 3.52 -10.10 18.22
C ALA A 38 3.68 -10.46 16.74
N THR A 39 3.00 -9.71 15.86
CA THR A 39 3.14 -9.82 14.40
C THR A 39 3.94 -8.63 13.87
N GLU A 40 4.98 -8.88 13.10
CA GLU A 40 5.75 -7.86 12.38
C GLU A 40 5.44 -7.94 10.88
N ILE A 41 4.92 -6.85 10.30
CA ILE A 41 4.63 -6.76 8.85
C ILE A 41 5.59 -5.75 8.23
N ARG A 42 6.26 -6.15 7.15
CA ARG A 42 7.18 -5.30 6.39
C ARG A 42 6.60 -4.97 5.02
N ASN A 43 6.94 -3.79 4.49
CA ASN A 43 6.42 -3.29 3.22
C ASN A 43 4.87 -3.30 3.21
N LEU A 44 4.25 -2.75 4.26
CA LEU A 44 2.80 -2.58 4.32
C LEU A 44 2.40 -1.41 3.41
N LEU A 45 1.36 -1.58 2.59
CA LEU A 45 0.82 -0.48 1.81
C LEU A 45 0.03 0.48 2.71
N GLU A 46 0.54 1.69 2.95
CA GLU A 46 -0.10 2.72 3.77
C GLU A 46 -1.23 3.48 3.04
N SER A 47 -2.08 2.76 2.33
CA SER A 47 -3.32 3.31 1.78
C SER A 47 -4.36 3.53 2.89
N GLU A 48 -5.26 4.51 2.70
CA GLU A 48 -6.34 4.82 3.64
C GLU A 48 -7.16 3.57 4.03
N ASP A 49 -7.49 2.72 3.06
CA ASP A 49 -8.25 1.49 3.31
C ASP A 49 -7.51 0.48 4.21
N VAL A 50 -6.20 0.33 4.00
CA VAL A 50 -5.35 -0.55 4.81
C VAL A 50 -5.18 0.02 6.21
N LEU A 51 -4.96 1.33 6.34
CA LEU A 51 -4.85 2.00 7.64
C LEU A 51 -6.16 1.90 8.43
N ASN A 52 -7.30 2.05 7.77
CA ASN A 52 -8.62 1.84 8.38
C ASN A 52 -8.87 0.40 8.84
N THR A 53 -8.12 -0.58 8.34
CA THR A 53 -8.19 -1.97 8.84
C THR A 53 -7.39 -2.17 10.12
N ALA A 54 -6.40 -1.31 10.40
CA ALA A 54 -5.57 -1.37 11.60
C ALA A 54 -6.16 -0.59 12.80
N ASN A 55 -7.16 0.26 12.56
CA ASN A 55 -7.83 1.10 13.56
C ASN A 55 -9.01 0.37 14.23
#